data_AF-A0A1J5TTA3-F1
#
_entry.id   AF-A0A1J5TTA3-F1
#
_cell.length_a   1.000
_cell.length_b   1.000
_cell.length_c   1.000
_cell.angle_alpha   90.00
_cell.angle_beta   90.00
_cell.angle_gamma   90.00
#
_symmetry.space_group_name_H-M   'P 1'
#
loop_
_entity.id
_entity.type
_entity.pdbx_description
1 polymer ?
#
loop_
_entity_poly.entity_id
_entity_poly.type
_entity_poly.pdbx_seq_one_letter_code
_entity_poly.pdbx_strand_id
1 'polypeptide(L)'
;MHTTTKSWFAALAAALAVAVLPAAYAADNAGQTQDIRADKRDIARDNREVRQDKRDRRQDVRERTQDRRELTQDKREGDTAGAARERKELRRDNADVRKDNREMRGDRADRRSDKRDLHHDRQQRQQGRHK
;
A
#
# COMPACT_ATOMS: atom_id res chain seq x y z
N MET A 1 -86.08 -32.38 22.00
CA MET A 1 -85.26 -31.26 22.52
C MET A 1 -83.82 -31.53 22.04
N HIS A 2 -83.48 -31.20 20.78
CA HIS A 2 -82.74 -29.98 20.38
C HIS A 2 -81.69 -29.59 21.45
N THR A 3 -80.38 -29.65 21.19
CA THR A 3 -79.70 -28.93 20.10
C THR A 3 -78.37 -29.56 19.65
N THR A 4 -78.18 -29.56 18.33
CA THR A 4 -76.92 -29.61 17.58
C THR A 4 -76.07 -28.35 17.81
N THR A 5 -74.75 -28.48 17.89
CA THR A 5 -73.78 -27.56 17.22
C THR A 5 -72.40 -28.19 17.05
N LYS A 6 -71.90 -28.13 15.80
CA LYS A 6 -70.55 -28.46 15.34
C LYS A 6 -69.59 -27.29 15.64
N SER A 7 -68.38 -27.59 16.10
CA SER A 7 -67.24 -26.65 16.20
C SER A 7 -66.01 -27.31 15.56
N TRP A 8 -65.81 -27.10 14.25
CA TRP A 8 -64.87 -26.15 13.64
C TRP A 8 -63.39 -26.45 13.90
N PHE A 9 -62.74 -26.98 12.86
CA PHE A 9 -61.28 -27.11 12.71
C PHE A 9 -60.60 -25.77 12.97
N ALA A 10 -59.76 -25.70 14.01
CA ALA A 10 -58.83 -24.59 14.20
C ALA A 10 -57.46 -25.01 13.65
N ALA A 11 -57.15 -24.46 12.48
CA ALA A 11 -55.83 -24.54 11.86
C ALA A 11 -54.80 -23.83 12.74
N LEU A 12 -53.77 -24.54 13.17
CA LEU A 12 -52.61 -23.94 13.84
C LEU A 12 -51.55 -23.69 12.77
N ALA A 13 -51.61 -22.47 12.23
CA ALA A 13 -50.68 -21.94 11.24
C ALA A 13 -49.27 -21.84 11.83
N ALA A 14 -48.29 -22.27 11.04
CA ALA A 14 -46.88 -22.12 11.31
C ALA A 14 -46.50 -20.64 11.46
N ALA A 15 -45.96 -20.28 12.62
CA ALA A 15 -45.26 -19.00 12.82
C ALA A 15 -43.81 -19.29 13.18
N LEU A 16 -43.02 -19.68 12.18
CA LEU A 16 -41.56 -19.67 12.29
C LEU A 16 -41.09 -18.23 12.02
N ALA A 17 -41.03 -17.41 13.06
CA ALA A 17 -40.45 -16.08 12.98
C ALA A 17 -38.94 -16.23 12.75
N VAL A 18 -38.51 -16.04 11.49
CA VAL A 18 -37.11 -15.94 11.10
C VAL A 18 -36.55 -14.62 11.64
N ALA A 19 -36.06 -14.63 12.87
CA ALA A 19 -35.23 -13.55 13.40
C ALA A 19 -33.80 -13.71 12.88
N VAL A 20 -33.53 -13.25 11.66
CA VAL A 20 -32.17 -13.25 11.10
C VAL A 20 -31.38 -12.05 11.65
N LEU A 21 -30.59 -12.37 12.67
CA LEU A 21 -29.23 -11.89 12.99
C LEU A 21 -28.85 -10.42 12.64
N PRO A 22 -28.81 -9.52 13.65
CA PRO A 22 -28.07 -8.24 13.57
C PRO A 22 -26.54 -8.41 13.62
N ALA A 23 -26.03 -9.61 13.92
CA ALA A 23 -24.60 -9.86 14.18
C ALA A 23 -23.71 -9.70 12.93
N ALA A 24 -24.25 -9.92 11.73
CA ALA A 24 -23.47 -9.83 10.48
C ALA A 24 -23.02 -8.38 10.17
N TYR A 25 -23.87 -7.38 10.45
CA TYR A 25 -23.55 -5.97 10.19
C TYR A 25 -22.47 -5.41 11.12
N ALA A 26 -22.40 -5.89 12.37
CA ALA A 26 -21.38 -5.46 13.33
C ALA A 26 -19.99 -6.01 12.99
N ALA A 27 -19.92 -7.25 12.50
CA ALA A 27 -18.68 -7.90 12.10
C ALA A 27 -18.05 -7.24 10.85
N ASP A 28 -18.87 -6.87 9.86
CA ASP A 28 -18.42 -6.23 8.63
C ASP A 28 -17.82 -4.83 8.87
N ASN A 29 -18.44 -4.02 9.73
CA ASN A 29 -17.90 -2.71 10.12
C ASN A 29 -16.59 -2.79 10.91
N ALA A 30 -16.44 -3.82 11.75
CA ALA A 30 -15.22 -4.05 12.53
C ALA A 30 -14.05 -4.49 11.64
N GLY A 31 -14.29 -5.40 10.68
CA GLY A 31 -13.33 -5.83 9.67
C GLY A 31 -12.82 -4.68 8.81
N GLN A 32 -13.73 -3.92 8.17
CA GLN A 32 -13.36 -2.77 7.33
C GLN A 32 -12.61 -1.66 8.09
N THR A 33 -12.87 -1.48 9.39
CA THR A 33 -12.13 -0.52 10.22
C THR A 33 -10.72 -1.00 10.56
N GLN A 34 -10.54 -2.32 10.68
CA GLN A 34 -9.24 -2.96 10.86
C GLN A 34 -8.40 -2.84 9.58
N ASP A 35 -9.01 -3.01 8.40
CA ASP A 35 -8.35 -2.89 7.10
C ASP A 35 -7.82 -1.46 6.86
N ILE A 36 -8.66 -0.43 7.06
CA ILE A 36 -8.23 0.98 6.95
C ILE A 36 -7.09 1.32 7.93
N ARG A 37 -7.01 0.65 9.08
CA ARG A 37 -5.90 0.83 10.04
C ARG A 37 -4.62 0.13 9.58
N ALA A 38 -4.74 -1.02 8.93
CA ALA A 38 -3.62 -1.72 8.31
C ALA A 38 -3.02 -0.89 7.18
N ASP A 39 -3.84 -0.46 6.21
CA ASP A 39 -3.39 0.37 5.09
C ASP A 39 -2.66 1.65 5.54
N LYS A 40 -3.14 2.29 6.61
CA LYS A 40 -2.48 3.48 7.18
C LYS A 40 -1.10 3.17 7.75
N ARG A 41 -0.91 1.99 8.35
CA ARG A 41 0.39 1.54 8.87
C ARG A 41 1.33 1.23 7.72
N ASP A 42 0.83 0.60 6.66
CA ASP A 42 1.62 0.25 5.48
C ASP A 42 2.08 1.52 4.76
N ILE A 43 1.16 2.46 4.48
CA ILE A 43 1.51 3.79 3.94
C ILE A 43 2.56 4.51 4.81
N ALA A 44 2.50 4.37 6.13
CA ALA A 44 3.48 4.97 7.03
C ALA A 44 4.86 4.29 6.94
N ARG A 45 4.89 2.97 6.75
CA ARG A 45 6.11 2.19 6.48
C ARG A 45 6.73 2.60 5.14
N ASP A 46 5.97 2.61 4.04
CA ASP A 46 6.51 2.96 2.73
C ASP A 46 7.01 4.42 2.70
N ASN A 47 6.39 5.31 3.48
CA ASN A 47 6.89 6.68 3.64
C ASN A 47 8.26 6.74 4.32
N ARG A 48 8.58 5.81 5.23
CA ARG A 48 9.89 5.72 5.86
C ARG A 48 10.91 5.14 4.88
N GLU A 49 10.54 4.10 4.15
CA GLU A 49 11.38 3.47 3.12
C GLU A 49 11.75 4.49 2.03
N VAL A 50 10.77 5.19 1.44
CA VAL A 50 11.04 6.28 0.48
C VAL A 50 11.91 7.40 1.04
N ARG A 51 11.93 7.64 2.35
CA ARG A 51 12.84 8.61 2.98
C ARG A 51 14.26 8.06 3.09
N GLN A 52 14.41 6.77 3.34
CA GLN A 52 15.68 6.06 3.37
C GLN A 52 16.30 6.02 1.98
N ASP A 53 15.57 5.58 0.95
CA ASP A 53 16.09 5.55 -0.44
C ASP A 53 16.50 6.95 -0.94
N LYS A 54 15.84 7.99 -0.43
CA LYS A 54 16.24 9.38 -0.70
C LYS A 54 17.54 9.79 -0.04
N ARG A 55 17.88 9.23 1.12
CA ARG A 55 19.17 9.45 1.78
C ARG A 55 20.26 8.67 1.05
N ASP A 56 20.00 7.41 0.72
CA ASP A 56 20.96 6.53 0.04
C ASP A 56 21.31 7.10 -1.33
N ARG A 57 20.31 7.48 -2.15
CA ARG A 57 20.56 8.18 -3.42
C ARG A 57 21.35 9.48 -3.28
N ARG A 58 21.21 10.20 -2.16
CA ARG A 58 22.00 11.42 -1.92
C ARG A 58 23.46 11.09 -1.63
N GLN A 59 23.72 9.96 -1.01
CA GLN A 59 25.06 9.46 -0.78
C GLN A 59 25.71 9.02 -2.10
N ASP A 60 25.05 8.19 -2.92
CA ASP A 60 25.62 7.74 -4.20
C ASP A 60 25.92 8.92 -5.14
N VAL A 61 25.05 9.95 -5.13
CA VAL A 61 25.30 11.16 -5.92
C VAL A 61 26.53 11.93 -5.43
N ARG A 62 26.83 11.90 -4.14
CA ARG A 62 28.05 12.51 -3.57
C ARG A 62 29.28 11.72 -3.98
N GLU A 63 29.26 10.40 -3.84
CA GLU A 63 30.34 9.48 -4.24
C GLU A 63 30.66 9.67 -5.73
N ARG A 64 29.67 9.59 -6.61
CA ARG A 64 29.83 9.89 -8.05
C ARG A 64 30.40 11.29 -8.34
N THR A 65 30.10 12.28 -7.49
CA THR A 65 30.65 13.63 -7.65
C THR A 65 32.13 13.68 -7.27
N GLN A 66 32.53 12.89 -6.28
CA GLN A 66 33.92 12.71 -5.86
C GLN A 66 34.73 11.99 -6.94
N ASP A 67 34.30 10.81 -7.41
CA ASP A 67 34.98 10.07 -8.48
C ASP A 67 35.17 10.92 -9.75
N ARG A 68 34.18 11.78 -10.05
CA ARG A 68 34.28 12.69 -11.20
C ARG A 68 35.38 13.75 -11.01
N ARG A 69 35.61 14.21 -9.78
CA ARG A 69 36.69 15.14 -9.45
C ARG A 69 38.03 14.43 -9.55
N GLU A 70 38.14 13.24 -8.97
CA GLU A 70 39.34 12.40 -8.99
C GLU A 70 39.72 12.04 -10.45
N LEU A 71 38.75 11.62 -11.28
CA LEU A 71 38.94 11.42 -12.71
C LEU A 71 39.49 12.65 -13.44
N THR A 72 39.02 13.84 -13.06
CA THR A 72 39.47 15.09 -13.69
C THR A 72 40.90 15.42 -13.25
N GLN A 73 41.23 15.14 -12.00
CA GLN A 73 42.57 15.30 -11.45
C GLN A 73 43.56 14.34 -12.11
N ASP A 74 43.27 13.04 -12.13
CA ASP A 74 44.13 12.02 -12.73
C ASP A 74 44.41 12.31 -14.21
N LYS A 75 43.39 12.75 -14.95
CA LYS A 75 43.55 13.19 -16.34
C LYS A 75 44.47 14.40 -16.49
N ARG A 76 44.43 15.34 -15.53
CA ARG A 76 45.27 16.53 -15.54
C ARG A 76 46.72 16.19 -15.19
N GLU A 77 46.90 15.24 -14.28
CA GLU A 77 48.21 14.75 -13.83
C GLU A 77 48.82 13.74 -14.82
N GLY A 78 48.04 13.25 -15.79
CA GLY A 78 48.47 12.27 -16.78
C GLY A 78 48.43 10.82 -16.26
N ASP A 79 47.84 10.58 -15.09
CA ASP A 79 47.61 9.25 -14.56
C ASP A 79 46.47 8.55 -15.32
N THR A 80 46.85 7.86 -16.39
CA THR A 80 45.90 7.07 -17.19
C THR A 80 45.35 5.86 -16.44
N ALA A 81 46.08 5.33 -15.45
CA ALA A 81 45.65 4.17 -14.68
C ALA A 81 44.62 4.57 -13.62
N GLY A 82 44.86 5.65 -12.88
CA GLY A 82 43.88 6.28 -12.00
C GLY A 82 42.60 6.64 -12.75
N ALA A 83 42.73 7.39 -13.85
CA ALA A 83 41.58 7.78 -14.67
C ALA A 83 40.77 6.59 -15.23
N ALA A 84 41.40 5.43 -15.45
CA ALA A 84 40.69 4.22 -15.88
C ALA A 84 39.91 3.57 -14.72
N ARG A 85 40.44 3.61 -13.48
CA ARG A 85 39.76 3.15 -12.27
C ARG A 85 38.54 4.02 -11.98
N GLU A 86 38.71 5.33 -11.95
CA GLU A 86 37.62 6.29 -11.72
C GLU A 86 36.48 6.16 -12.75
N ARG A 87 36.80 5.91 -14.03
CA ARG A 87 35.78 5.63 -15.05
C ARG A 87 34.99 4.36 -14.77
N LYS A 88 35.64 3.33 -14.21
CA LYS A 88 34.99 2.06 -13.88
C LYS A 88 34.08 2.21 -12.67
N GLU A 89 34.50 2.99 -11.68
CA GLU A 89 33.73 3.31 -10.47
C GLU A 89 32.50 4.15 -10.84
N LEU A 90 32.68 5.26 -11.57
CA LEU A 90 31.57 6.04 -12.15
C LEU A 90 30.58 5.18 -12.95
N ARG A 91 31.03 4.14 -13.65
CA ARG A 91 30.13 3.25 -14.40
C ARG A 91 29.27 2.39 -13.46
N ARG A 92 29.85 1.91 -12.35
CA ARG A 92 29.15 1.14 -11.31
C ARG A 92 28.14 2.03 -10.60
N ASP A 93 28.56 3.18 -10.11
CA ASP A 93 27.68 4.17 -9.46
C ASP A 93 26.50 4.56 -10.35
N ASN A 94 26.75 4.78 -11.65
CA ASN A 94 25.67 5.09 -12.58
C ASN A 94 24.71 3.91 -12.80
N ALA A 95 25.16 2.67 -12.68
CA ALA A 95 24.30 1.49 -12.76
C ALA A 95 23.46 1.35 -11.48
N ASP A 96 24.06 1.56 -10.32
CA ASP A 96 23.39 1.48 -9.01
C ASP A 96 22.33 2.58 -8.90
N VAL A 97 22.68 3.84 -9.20
CA VAL A 97 21.71 4.96 -9.26
C VAL A 97 20.56 4.66 -10.24
N ARG A 98 20.80 3.96 -11.35
CA ARG A 98 19.72 3.58 -12.29
C ARG A 98 18.81 2.51 -11.70
N LYS A 99 19.37 1.54 -10.99
CA LYS A 99 18.64 0.47 -10.31
C LYS A 99 17.74 1.07 -9.22
N ASP A 100 18.29 1.89 -8.34
CA ASP A 100 17.54 2.55 -7.26
C ASP A 100 16.43 3.45 -7.80
N ASN A 101 16.70 4.16 -8.90
CA ASN A 101 15.66 4.94 -9.57
C ASN A 101 14.53 4.10 -10.16
N ARG A 102 14.79 2.84 -10.54
CA ARG A 102 13.75 1.91 -11.00
C ARG A 102 12.96 1.36 -9.83
N GLU A 103 13.63 0.97 -8.75
CA GLU A 103 13.00 0.46 -7.52
C GLU A 103 12.08 1.53 -6.91
N MET A 104 12.58 2.75 -6.68
CA MET A 104 11.77 3.88 -6.19
C MET A 104 10.58 4.23 -7.09
N ARG A 105 10.61 3.90 -8.39
CA ARG A 105 9.45 4.10 -9.28
C ARG A 105 8.39 3.04 -9.02
N GLY A 106 8.80 1.80 -8.77
CA GLY A 106 7.94 0.71 -8.31
C GLY A 106 7.25 1.08 -7.00
N ASP A 107 8.03 1.40 -5.96
CA ASP A 107 7.46 1.73 -4.63
C ASP A 107 6.49 2.91 -4.70
N ARG A 108 6.76 3.89 -5.56
CA ARG A 108 5.83 5.03 -5.77
C ARG A 108 4.55 4.62 -6.49
N ALA A 109 4.61 3.65 -7.40
CA ALA A 109 3.43 3.13 -8.09
C ALA A 109 2.55 2.33 -7.12
N ASP A 110 3.15 1.45 -6.32
CA ASP A 110 2.46 0.61 -5.34
C ASP A 110 1.75 1.47 -4.30
N ARG A 111 2.48 2.41 -3.70
CA ARG A 111 1.91 3.42 -2.79
C ARG A 111 0.78 4.24 -3.39
N ARG A 112 0.78 4.44 -4.71
CA ARG A 112 -0.30 5.17 -5.40
C ARG A 112 -1.53 4.28 -5.55
N SER A 113 -1.34 2.98 -5.77
CA SER A 113 -2.40 1.98 -5.75
C SER A 113 -3.05 1.90 -4.37
N ASP A 114 -2.26 1.69 -3.31
CA ASP A 114 -2.78 1.54 -1.95
C ASP A 114 -3.59 2.77 -1.50
N LYS A 115 -3.14 3.96 -1.90
CA LYS A 115 -3.88 5.20 -1.66
C LYS A 115 -5.20 5.29 -2.40
N ARG A 116 -5.29 4.75 -3.62
CA ARG A 116 -6.55 4.69 -4.37
C ARG A 116 -7.50 3.69 -3.73
N ASP A 117 -7.00 2.52 -3.35
CA ASP A 117 -7.81 1.46 -2.73
C ASP A 117 -8.40 1.95 -1.40
N LEU A 118 -7.56 2.52 -0.53
CA LEU A 118 -8.02 3.15 0.71
C LEU A 118 -8.99 4.34 0.47
N HIS A 119 -8.91 5.03 -0.68
CA HIS A 119 -9.89 6.05 -1.02
C HIS A 119 -11.24 5.42 -1.42
N HIS A 120 -11.22 4.36 -2.23
CA HIS A 120 -12.40 3.61 -2.62
C HIS A 120 -13.10 2.99 -1.41
N ASP A 121 -12.37 2.36 -0.49
CA ASP A 121 -12.94 1.76 0.73
C ASP A 121 -13.63 2.80 1.61
N ARG A 122 -13.01 3.98 1.73
CA ARG A 122 -13.62 5.11 2.44
C ARG A 122 -14.88 5.64 1.77
N GLN A 123 -14.94 5.65 0.43
CA GLN A 123 -16.14 6.06 -0.30
C GLN A 123 -17.27 5.02 -0.13
N GLN A 124 -16.94 3.73 -0.26
CA GLN A 124 -17.91 2.63 -0.07
C GLN A 124 -18.51 2.66 1.34
N ARG A 125 -17.68 2.85 2.38
CA ARG A 125 -18.16 2.99 3.77
C ARG A 125 -19.07 4.19 3.97
N GLN A 126 -18.83 5.30 3.28
CA GLN A 126 -19.70 6.48 3.35
C GLN A 126 -21.04 6.19 2.67
N GLN A 127 -21.04 5.58 1.48
CA GLN A 127 -22.27 5.26 0.75
C GLN A 127 -23.11 4.19 1.46
N GLY A 128 -22.48 3.18 2.07
CA GLY A 128 -23.16 2.16 2.87
C GLY A 128 -23.75 2.69 4.19
N ARG A 129 -23.29 3.84 4.68
CA ARG A 129 -23.87 4.53 5.84
C ARG A 129 -25.12 5.35 5.51
N HIS A 130 -25.37 5.63 4.22
CA HIS A 130 -26.48 6.47 3.75
C HIS A 130 -27.62 5.65 3.12
N LYS A 131 -27.56 4.32 3.16
CA LYS A 131 -28.62 3.39 2.78
C LYS A 131 -29.14 2.68 4.01
#